data_AF-A0AAV2QRT0-F1
#
_entry.id   AF-A0AAV2QRT0-F1
#
_cell.length_a   1.000
_cell.length_b   1.000
_cell.length_c   1.000
_cell.angle_alpha   90.00
_cell.angle_beta   90.00
_cell.angle_gamma   90.00
#
_symmetry.space_group_name_H-M   'P 1'
#
loop_
_entity.id
_entity.type
_entity.pdbx_description
1 polymer ?
#
loop_
_entity_poly.entity_id
_entity_poly.type
_entity_poly.pdbx_seq_one_letter_code
_entity_poly.pdbx_strand_id
1 'polypeptide(L)'
;MKSASGGQEDHKEIFQGQLEELKLIIDDLDTTSVTIFGDFNANLVNPSHPHGPLLRRFSDENGLVISSEQLLPVDSFTYISEMRLGETSWLDHCVSTQDGHNIINKMYVNYNISFRDHIPVVMSLGLDRLPIVEEEFNDVAPKINWEKYDTVKLREYSLMSDIYLSRLTIPNEALECRDMKCENEGHKSQIKMFYENICKCFVKASNDVLGV
;
A
#
# COMPACT_ATOMS: atom_id res chain seq x y z
N MET A 1 20.22 22.31 -36.18
CA MET A 1 19.37 21.19 -35.71
C MET A 1 19.56 21.03 -34.22
N LYS A 2 18.64 21.57 -33.41
CA LYS A 2 18.55 21.24 -31.98
C LYS A 2 17.49 20.15 -31.86
N SER A 3 17.86 19.00 -31.30
CA SER A 3 16.95 17.91 -30.97
C SER A 3 16.04 18.35 -29.82
N ALA A 4 14.73 18.23 -30.01
CA ALA A 4 13.74 18.37 -28.95
C ALA A 4 13.77 17.10 -28.09
N SER A 5 14.52 17.12 -26.98
CA SER A 5 14.58 16.04 -25.99
C SER A 5 13.58 16.24 -24.84
N GLY A 6 12.91 17.39 -24.74
CA GLY A 6 12.06 17.76 -23.60
C GLY A 6 10.73 17.00 -23.48
N GLY A 7 10.27 16.26 -24.50
CA GLY A 7 8.98 15.58 -24.41
C GLY A 7 9.01 14.35 -23.51
N GLN A 8 10.05 13.52 -23.60
CA GLN A 8 10.03 12.18 -23.02
C GLN A 8 10.46 12.15 -21.54
N GLU A 9 11.32 13.09 -21.12
CA GLU A 9 11.70 13.27 -19.71
C GLU A 9 10.57 13.92 -18.91
N ASP A 10 9.92 14.94 -19.44
CA ASP A 10 8.79 15.62 -18.77
C ASP A 10 7.62 14.65 -18.49
N HIS A 11 7.25 13.78 -19.44
CA HIS A 11 6.21 12.78 -19.23
C HIS A 11 6.56 11.75 -18.16
N LYS A 12 7.85 11.41 -18.06
CA LYS A 12 8.36 10.49 -17.05
C LYS A 12 8.32 11.09 -15.65
N GLU A 13 8.75 12.34 -15.50
CA GLU A 13 8.70 13.05 -14.22
C GLU A 13 7.26 13.23 -13.72
N ILE A 14 6.33 13.58 -14.62
CA ILE A 14 4.90 13.68 -14.28
C ILE A 14 4.38 12.33 -13.77
N PHE A 15 4.65 11.24 -14.49
CA PHE A 15 4.20 9.91 -14.08
C PHE A 15 4.77 9.51 -12.72
N GLN A 16 6.05 9.79 -12.45
CA GLN A 16 6.64 9.55 -11.13
C GLN A 16 5.96 10.37 -10.04
N GLY A 17 5.67 11.66 -10.27
CA GLY A 17 4.94 12.48 -9.33
C GLY A 17 3.53 11.94 -9.02
N GLN A 18 2.83 11.38 -10.02
CA GLN A 18 1.53 10.73 -9.82
C GLN A 18 1.65 9.46 -8.97
N LEU A 19 2.70 8.67 -9.16
CA LEU A 19 2.97 7.49 -8.31
C LEU A 19 3.28 7.90 -6.86
N GLU A 20 4.03 8.98 -6.66
CA GLU A 20 4.30 9.54 -5.34
C GLU A 20 3.02 10.01 -4.65
N GLU A 21 2.12 10.68 -5.38
CA GLU A 21 0.80 11.07 -4.88
C GLU A 21 -0.02 9.85 -4.46
N LEU A 22 -0.03 8.77 -5.27
CA LEU A 22 -0.68 7.52 -4.90
C LEU A 22 -0.10 6.93 -3.61
N LYS A 23 1.22 7.00 -3.39
CA LYS A 23 1.83 6.54 -2.15
C LYS A 23 1.34 7.33 -0.95
N LEU A 24 1.29 8.65 -1.06
CA LEU A 24 0.78 9.51 0.01
C LEU A 24 -0.67 9.17 0.36
N ILE A 25 -1.50 8.90 -0.65
CA ILE A 25 -2.89 8.46 -0.44
C ILE A 25 -2.92 7.10 0.28
N ILE A 26 -2.13 6.12 -0.16
CA ILE A 26 -2.08 4.80 0.48
C ILE A 26 -1.67 4.92 1.96
N ASP A 27 -0.69 5.79 2.27
CA ASP A 27 -0.16 5.97 3.63
C ASP A 27 -1.10 6.72 4.57
N ASP A 28 -1.97 7.58 4.04
CA ASP A 28 -2.94 8.34 4.82
C ASP A 28 -4.20 7.52 5.16
N LEU A 29 -4.43 6.41 4.46
CA LEU A 29 -5.60 5.55 4.68
C LEU A 29 -5.44 4.69 5.93
N ASP A 30 -6.45 4.71 6.80
CA ASP A 30 -6.55 3.84 7.99
C ASP A 30 -7.06 2.42 7.61
N THR A 31 -6.41 1.78 6.65
CA THR A 31 -6.72 0.41 6.21
C THR A 31 -5.50 -0.28 5.61
N THR A 32 -5.35 -1.58 5.89
CA THR A 32 -4.30 -2.40 5.28
C THR A 32 -4.71 -2.97 3.91
N SER A 33 -6.01 -2.89 3.57
CA SER A 33 -6.58 -3.47 2.36
C SER A 33 -6.92 -2.39 1.34
N VAL A 34 -5.91 -1.92 0.60
CA VAL A 34 -6.05 -0.96 -0.49
C VAL A 34 -5.92 -1.65 -1.85
N THR A 35 -6.80 -1.29 -2.79
CA THR A 35 -6.72 -1.66 -4.21
C THR A 35 -6.97 -0.43 -5.08
N ILE A 36 -6.04 -0.15 -6.00
CA ILE A 36 -6.06 0.94 -6.95
C ILE A 36 -6.23 0.33 -8.34
N PHE A 37 -7.21 0.82 -9.09
CA PHE A 37 -7.55 0.30 -10.41
C PHE A 37 -7.76 1.44 -11.41
N GLY A 38 -7.14 1.35 -12.58
CA GLY A 38 -7.32 2.34 -13.64
C GLY A 38 -6.28 2.27 -14.75
N ASP A 39 -6.31 3.25 -15.65
CA ASP A 39 -5.33 3.41 -16.72
C ASP A 39 -4.05 4.06 -16.20
N PHE A 40 -2.97 3.28 -16.11
CA PHE A 40 -1.65 3.79 -15.71
C PHE A 40 -0.82 4.25 -16.91
N ASN A 41 -1.33 4.10 -18.14
CA ASN A 41 -0.56 4.32 -19.37
C ASN A 41 0.81 3.64 -19.31
N ALA A 42 0.87 2.44 -18.76
CA ALA A 42 2.10 1.72 -18.49
C ALA A 42 2.04 0.30 -19.06
N ASN A 43 2.86 -0.01 -20.05
CA ASN A 43 2.96 -1.37 -20.55
C ASN A 43 4.06 -2.14 -19.79
N LEU A 44 3.67 -3.15 -19.01
CA LEU A 44 4.60 -3.96 -18.19
C LEU A 44 5.34 -5.04 -19.00
N VAL A 45 4.81 -5.42 -20.16
CA VAL A 45 5.36 -6.47 -21.03
C VAL A 45 6.47 -5.90 -21.92
N ASN A 46 6.34 -4.66 -22.37
CA ASN A 46 7.33 -3.99 -23.21
C ASN A 46 8.38 -3.25 -22.33
N PRO A 47 9.63 -3.75 -22.21
CA PRO A 47 10.65 -3.13 -21.35
C PRO A 47 11.10 -1.76 -21.85
N SER A 48 10.86 -1.45 -23.14
CA SER A 48 11.17 -0.16 -23.74
C SER A 48 10.06 0.88 -23.49
N HIS A 49 8.94 0.48 -22.90
CA HIS A 49 7.87 1.41 -22.53
C HIS A 49 8.34 2.32 -21.38
N PRO A 50 8.16 3.65 -21.45
CA PRO A 50 8.71 4.58 -20.47
C PRO A 50 8.16 4.39 -19.05
N HIS A 51 6.88 4.05 -18.92
CA HIS A 51 6.19 3.96 -17.62
C HIS A 51 6.17 2.57 -16.98
N GLY A 52 6.31 1.50 -17.77
CA GLY A 52 6.22 0.12 -17.27
C GLY A 52 7.24 -0.22 -16.18
N PRO A 53 8.54 0.05 -16.42
CA PRO A 53 9.58 -0.16 -15.42
C PRO A 53 9.39 0.70 -14.15
N LEU A 54 8.80 1.89 -14.28
CA LEU A 54 8.55 2.79 -13.16
C LEU A 54 7.42 2.28 -12.28
N LEU A 55 6.32 1.83 -12.88
CA LEU A 55 5.21 1.22 -12.13
C LEU A 55 5.67 -0.05 -11.40
N ARG A 56 6.49 -0.89 -12.04
CA ARG A 56 7.06 -2.08 -11.40
C ARG A 56 7.95 -1.73 -10.24
N ARG A 57 8.90 -0.80 -10.45
CA ARG A 57 9.79 -0.32 -9.38
C ARG A 57 9.02 0.28 -8.21
N PHE A 58 8.02 1.12 -8.49
CA PHE A 58 7.14 1.69 -7.47
C PHE A 58 6.42 0.61 -6.69
N SER A 59 5.88 -0.41 -7.36
CA SER A 59 5.18 -1.51 -6.69
C SER A 59 6.12 -2.30 -5.79
N ASP A 60 7.30 -2.64 -6.30
CA ASP A 60 8.33 -3.39 -5.57
C ASP A 60 8.85 -2.63 -4.34
N GLU A 61 9.16 -1.33 -4.48
CA GLU A 61 9.69 -0.48 -3.40
C GLU A 61 8.66 -0.25 -2.28
N ASN A 62 7.37 -0.31 -2.59
CA ASN A 62 6.28 -0.03 -1.65
C ASN A 62 5.52 -1.29 -1.19
N GLY A 63 6.01 -2.49 -1.54
CA GLY A 63 5.39 -3.76 -1.14
C GLY A 63 3.98 -3.96 -1.74
N LEU A 64 3.73 -3.39 -2.91
CA LEU A 64 2.46 -3.51 -3.63
C LEU A 64 2.53 -4.65 -4.65
N VAL A 65 1.39 -5.30 -4.86
CA VAL A 65 1.17 -6.35 -5.83
C VAL A 65 0.49 -5.76 -7.06
N ILE A 66 1.06 -5.96 -8.24
CA ILE A 66 0.37 -5.70 -9.50
C ILE A 66 -0.61 -6.87 -9.74
N SER A 67 -1.77 -6.80 -9.08
CA SER A 67 -2.82 -7.82 -9.11
C SER A 67 -3.27 -8.17 -10.53
N SER A 68 -3.31 -7.17 -11.43
CA SER A 68 -3.66 -7.41 -12.82
C SER A 68 -2.64 -8.31 -13.53
N GLU A 69 -1.34 -8.10 -13.30
CA GLU A 69 -0.27 -8.94 -13.86
C GLU A 69 -0.35 -10.39 -13.36
N GLN A 70 -0.72 -10.60 -12.09
CA GLN A 70 -0.81 -11.94 -11.51
C GLN A 70 -2.08 -12.71 -11.89
N LEU A 71 -3.20 -12.00 -12.08
CA LEU A 71 -4.53 -12.62 -12.23
C LEU A 71 -5.03 -12.67 -13.68
N LEU A 72 -4.55 -11.77 -14.55
CA LEU A 72 -4.92 -11.79 -15.96
C LEU A 72 -3.97 -12.68 -16.78
N PRO A 73 -4.47 -13.32 -17.85
CA PRO A 73 -3.62 -14.04 -18.80
C PRO A 73 -2.51 -13.16 -19.39
N VAL A 74 -1.34 -13.74 -19.68
CA VAL A 74 -0.16 -13.03 -20.20
C VAL A 74 -0.41 -12.37 -21.57
N ASP A 75 -1.34 -12.91 -22.35
CA ASP A 75 -1.77 -12.40 -23.66
C ASP A 75 -2.90 -11.36 -23.56
N SER A 76 -3.22 -10.89 -22.36
CA SER A 76 -4.25 -9.87 -22.16
C SER A 76 -3.83 -8.50 -22.70
N PHE A 77 -4.81 -7.75 -23.19
CA PHE A 77 -4.66 -6.36 -23.59
C PHE A 77 -5.91 -5.58 -23.21
N THR A 78 -5.71 -4.32 -22.82
CA THR A 78 -6.81 -3.43 -22.38
C THR A 78 -6.97 -2.24 -23.31
N TYR A 79 -6.06 -2.09 -24.28
CA TYR A 79 -6.03 -1.01 -25.25
C TYR A 79 -5.83 -1.56 -26.67
N ILE A 80 -6.55 -0.98 -27.64
CA ILE A 80 -6.40 -1.21 -29.07
C ILE A 80 -6.12 0.14 -29.74
N SER A 81 -5.02 0.23 -30.48
CA SER A 81 -4.67 1.45 -31.21
C SER A 81 -5.66 1.73 -32.34
N GLU A 82 -6.28 2.91 -32.32
CA GLU A 82 -7.10 3.38 -33.45
C GLU A 82 -6.25 3.79 -34.67
N MET A 83 -4.97 4.13 -34.43
CA MET A 83 -4.06 4.61 -35.47
C MET A 83 -3.30 3.50 -36.19
N ARG A 84 -3.05 2.37 -35.50
CA ARG A 84 -2.30 1.23 -36.05
C ARG A 84 -3.11 -0.05 -35.93
N LEU A 85 -3.57 -0.53 -37.07
CA LEU A 85 -4.40 -1.73 -37.15
C LEU A 85 -3.66 -2.94 -36.54
N GLY A 86 -4.28 -3.54 -35.52
CA GLY A 86 -3.77 -4.74 -34.84
C GLY A 86 -2.73 -4.47 -33.74
N GLU A 87 -2.38 -3.20 -33.46
CA GLU A 87 -1.53 -2.88 -32.32
C GLU A 87 -2.37 -2.83 -31.04
N THR A 88 -2.01 -3.66 -30.07
CA THR A 88 -2.67 -3.74 -28.76
C THR A 88 -1.67 -3.47 -27.66
N SER A 89 -2.16 -3.03 -26.50
CA SER A 89 -1.33 -2.84 -25.31
C SER A 89 -2.14 -3.07 -24.05
N TRP A 90 -1.44 -3.37 -22.97
CA TRP A 90 -2.02 -3.49 -21.64
C TRP A 90 -1.60 -2.29 -20.81
N LEU A 91 -2.53 -1.34 -20.65
CA LEU A 91 -2.29 -0.04 -20.02
C LEU A 91 -3.07 0.12 -18.70
N ASP A 92 -4.18 -0.60 -18.56
CA ASP A 92 -5.03 -0.59 -17.38
C ASP A 92 -4.55 -1.64 -16.37
N HIS A 93 -4.17 -1.18 -15.17
CA HIS A 93 -3.60 -2.03 -14.13
C HIS A 93 -4.40 -1.97 -12.84
N CYS A 94 -4.27 -3.06 -12.08
CA CYS A 94 -4.74 -3.17 -10.72
C CYS A 94 -3.50 -3.30 -9.83
N VAL A 95 -3.27 -2.33 -8.95
CA VAL A 95 -2.20 -2.34 -7.96
C VAL A 95 -2.82 -2.39 -6.58
N SER A 96 -2.41 -3.36 -5.77
CA SER A 96 -3.02 -3.62 -4.47
C SER A 96 -1.97 -3.82 -3.39
N THR A 97 -2.30 -3.49 -2.16
CA THR A 97 -1.65 -4.09 -0.99
C THR A 97 -1.84 -5.61 -1.00
N GLN A 98 -1.05 -6.35 -0.23
CA GLN A 98 -1.20 -7.82 -0.17
C GLN A 98 -2.61 -8.23 0.30
N ASP A 99 -3.18 -7.56 1.28
CA ASP A 99 -4.56 -7.81 1.75
C ASP A 99 -5.58 -7.46 0.65
N GLY A 100 -5.39 -6.31 0.00
CA GLY A 100 -6.21 -5.90 -1.14
C GLY A 100 -6.16 -6.89 -2.32
N HIS A 101 -5.02 -7.53 -2.54
CA HIS A 101 -4.90 -8.60 -3.54
C HIS A 101 -5.70 -9.84 -3.15
N ASN A 102 -5.61 -10.25 -1.87
CA ASN A 102 -6.23 -11.48 -1.37
C ASN A 102 -7.78 -11.45 -1.44
N ILE A 103 -8.39 -10.25 -1.42
CA ILE A 103 -9.84 -10.10 -1.58
C ILE A 103 -10.31 -10.21 -3.04
N ILE A 104 -9.41 -10.18 -4.03
CA ILE A 104 -9.81 -10.28 -5.44
C ILE A 104 -10.15 -11.73 -5.77
N ASN A 105 -11.43 -12.00 -6.04
CA ASN A 105 -11.91 -13.34 -6.38
C ASN A 105 -11.62 -13.72 -7.84
N LYS A 106 -11.76 -12.74 -8.73
CA LYS A 106 -11.60 -12.93 -10.17
C LYS A 106 -11.33 -11.59 -10.84
N MET A 107 -10.46 -11.63 -11.85
CA MET A 107 -10.22 -10.54 -12.80
C MET A 107 -10.26 -11.09 -14.23
N TYR A 108 -10.85 -10.35 -15.18
CA TYR A 108 -10.82 -10.70 -16.61
C TYR A 108 -11.04 -9.46 -17.49
N VAL A 109 -10.48 -9.47 -18.68
CA VAL A 109 -10.79 -8.46 -19.72
C VAL A 109 -12.06 -8.89 -20.46
N ASN A 110 -13.03 -8.00 -20.57
CA ASN A 110 -14.28 -8.27 -21.27
C ASN A 110 -14.21 -7.84 -22.75
N TYR A 111 -13.58 -8.65 -23.59
CA TYR A 111 -13.44 -8.40 -25.03
C TYR A 111 -14.76 -8.34 -25.82
N ASN A 112 -15.89 -8.71 -25.21
CA ASN A 112 -17.21 -8.58 -25.85
C ASN A 112 -17.79 -7.17 -25.74
N ILE A 113 -17.17 -6.31 -24.94
CA ILE A 113 -17.57 -4.92 -24.74
C ILE A 113 -16.33 -4.07 -25.03
N SER A 114 -16.41 -3.16 -25.99
CA SER A 114 -15.36 -2.16 -26.21
C SER A 114 -16.01 -0.79 -26.32
N PHE A 115 -15.45 0.18 -25.61
CA PHE A 115 -15.81 1.59 -25.75
C PHE A 115 -14.57 2.32 -26.29
N ARG A 116 -14.58 2.58 -27.60
CA ARG A 116 -13.47 3.23 -28.33
C ARG A 116 -12.23 2.34 -28.45
N ASP A 117 -11.19 2.68 -27.71
CA ASP A 117 -9.83 2.15 -27.73
C ASP A 117 -9.50 1.34 -26.47
N HIS A 118 -10.20 1.56 -25.35
CA HIS A 118 -10.06 0.75 -24.13
C HIS A 118 -11.13 -0.34 -24.00
N ILE A 119 -10.69 -1.48 -23.49
CA ILE A 119 -11.50 -2.67 -23.23
C ILE A 119 -11.68 -2.79 -21.72
N PRO A 120 -12.91 -2.89 -21.20
CA PRO A 120 -13.16 -2.97 -19.77
C PRO A 120 -12.50 -4.18 -19.14
N VAL A 121 -11.78 -3.95 -18.05
CA VAL A 121 -11.38 -5.00 -17.12
C VAL A 121 -12.45 -5.13 -16.04
N VAL A 122 -12.88 -6.35 -15.79
CA VAL A 122 -13.87 -6.68 -14.78
C VAL A 122 -13.17 -7.35 -13.61
N MET A 123 -13.44 -6.84 -12.40
CA MET A 123 -12.93 -7.37 -11.15
C MET A 123 -14.09 -7.69 -10.21
N SER A 124 -13.97 -8.80 -9.46
CA SER A 124 -14.90 -9.15 -8.38
C SER A 124 -14.16 -9.25 -7.06
N LEU A 125 -14.74 -8.66 -6.02
CA LEU A 125 -14.17 -8.60 -4.67
C LEU A 125 -14.97 -9.49 -3.72
N GLY A 126 -14.28 -10.27 -2.90
CA GLY A 126 -14.85 -11.09 -1.84
C GLY A 126 -14.93 -10.29 -0.55
N LEU A 127 -16.12 -9.77 -0.22
CA LEU A 127 -16.33 -9.02 1.03
C LEU A 127 -16.17 -9.91 2.27
N ASP A 128 -16.40 -11.22 2.12
CA ASP A 128 -16.16 -12.26 3.12
C ASP A 128 -14.67 -12.48 3.43
N ARG A 129 -13.77 -11.93 2.60
CA ARG A 129 -12.32 -12.03 2.74
C ARG A 129 -11.68 -10.75 3.24
N LEU A 130 -12.47 -9.71 3.51
CA LEU A 130 -11.94 -8.48 4.08
C LEU A 130 -11.24 -8.80 5.40
N PRO A 131 -10.07 -8.18 5.66
CA PRO A 131 -9.44 -8.32 6.96
C PRO A 131 -10.43 -7.87 8.04
N ILE A 132 -10.62 -8.73 9.04
CA ILE A 132 -11.42 -8.39 10.20
C ILE A 132 -10.55 -7.41 11.01
N VAL A 133 -10.88 -6.13 10.93
CA VAL A 133 -10.42 -5.17 11.91
C VAL A 133 -11.26 -5.46 13.15
N GLU A 134 -10.70 -6.18 14.12
CA GLU A 134 -11.32 -6.25 15.44
C GLU A 134 -11.39 -4.81 15.94
N GLU A 135 -12.60 -4.27 16.10
CA GLU A 135 -12.84 -3.09 16.93
C GLU A 135 -12.47 -3.48 18.36
N GLU A 136 -11.18 -3.47 18.69
CA GLU A 136 -10.82 -3.32 20.08
C GLU A 136 -11.41 -1.96 20.50
N PHE A 137 -12.41 -2.01 21.39
CA PHE A 137 -12.77 -0.89 22.25
C PHE A 137 -11.54 -0.53 23.10
N ASN A 138 -10.53 0.04 22.45
CA ASN A 138 -9.64 0.95 23.11
C ASN A 138 -10.56 2.11 23.47
N ASP A 139 -10.89 2.23 24.77
CA ASP A 139 -11.33 3.50 25.33
C ASP A 139 -10.44 4.56 24.69
N VAL A 140 -11.00 5.33 23.75
CA VAL A 140 -10.21 6.18 22.87
C VAL A 140 -9.54 7.17 23.80
N ALA A 141 -8.26 6.94 24.08
CA ALA A 141 -7.46 7.84 24.86
C ALA A 141 -7.64 9.22 24.23
N PRO A 142 -7.88 10.28 25.03
CA PRO A 142 -8.22 11.58 24.51
C PRO A 142 -7.21 11.99 23.42
N LYS A 143 -7.70 12.29 22.20
CA LYS A 143 -6.85 12.70 21.09
C LYS A 143 -5.96 13.87 21.55
N ILE A 144 -4.64 13.65 21.52
CA ILE A 144 -3.66 14.65 21.92
C ILE A 144 -3.63 15.74 20.85
N ASN A 145 -3.95 16.97 21.24
CA ASN A 145 -3.74 18.12 20.37
C ASN A 145 -2.28 18.59 20.50
N TRP A 146 -1.43 18.09 19.61
CA TRP A 146 0.02 18.37 19.60
C TRP A 146 0.36 19.86 19.46
N GLU A 147 -0.51 20.66 18.81
CA GLU A 147 -0.29 22.10 18.61
C GLU A 147 -0.33 22.90 19.92
N LYS A 148 -0.91 22.34 20.99
CA LYS A 148 -1.01 23.00 22.31
C LYS A 148 0.28 22.92 23.14
N TYR A 149 1.24 22.10 22.75
CA TYR A 149 2.44 21.83 23.55
C TYR A 149 3.67 22.50 22.95
N ASP A 150 4.52 23.05 23.81
CA ASP A 150 5.77 23.66 23.38
C ASP A 150 6.85 22.60 23.06
N THR A 151 7.95 23.05 22.45
CA THR A 151 9.06 22.18 22.07
C THR A 151 9.76 21.53 23.28
N VAL A 152 9.61 22.07 24.48
CA VAL A 152 10.19 21.51 25.70
C VAL A 152 9.38 20.29 26.14
N LYS A 153 8.05 20.41 26.21
CA LYS A 153 7.15 19.29 26.52
C LYS A 153 7.22 18.17 25.50
N LEU A 154 7.34 18.50 24.21
CA LEU A 154 7.50 17.49 23.17
C LEU A 154 8.81 16.69 23.33
N ARG A 155 9.91 17.36 23.71
CA ARG A 155 11.18 16.68 24.02
C ARG A 155 11.09 15.82 25.26
N GLU A 156 10.41 16.29 26.29
CA GLU A 156 10.20 15.52 27.52
C GLU A 156 9.35 14.27 27.27
N TYR A 157 8.29 14.39 26.47
CA TYR A 157 7.48 13.24 26.03
C TYR A 157 8.32 12.22 25.25
N SER A 158 9.15 12.68 24.31
CA SER A 158 10.07 11.81 23.55
C SER A 158 11.02 11.06 24.49
N LEU A 159 11.65 11.78 25.43
CA LEU A 159 12.58 11.19 26.39
C LEU A 159 11.90 10.15 27.28
N MET A 160 10.70 10.45 27.78
CA MET A 160 9.94 9.52 28.62
C MET A 160 9.49 8.28 27.84
N SER A 161 9.09 8.45 26.59
CA SER A 161 8.76 7.34 25.68
C SER A 161 9.96 6.41 25.50
N ASP A 162 11.14 6.95 25.23
CA ASP A 162 12.38 6.15 25.09
C ASP A 162 12.72 5.39 26.38
N ILE A 163 12.59 6.04 27.54
CA ILE A 163 12.81 5.41 28.84
C ILE A 163 11.85 4.24 29.06
N TYR A 164 10.58 4.36 28.66
CA TYR A 164 9.62 3.28 28.82
C TYR A 164 9.79 2.16 27.80
N LEU A 165 10.03 2.49 26.54
CA LEU A 165 10.28 1.50 25.48
C LEU A 165 11.55 0.69 25.76
N SER A 166 12.61 1.31 26.28
CA SER A 166 13.87 0.62 26.59
C SER A 166 13.75 -0.46 27.68
N ARG A 167 12.63 -0.49 28.42
CA ARG A 167 12.34 -1.50 29.46
C ARG A 167 11.51 -2.66 28.94
N LEU A 168 11.03 -2.58 27.70
CA LEU A 168 10.23 -3.65 27.12
C LEU A 168 11.09 -4.87 26.82
N THR A 169 10.56 -6.04 27.15
CA THR A 169 11.17 -7.30 26.74
C THR A 169 10.72 -7.59 25.31
N ILE A 170 11.69 -7.73 24.41
CA ILE A 170 11.43 -8.05 23.00
C ILE A 170 11.22 -9.57 22.87
N PRO A 171 10.08 -10.04 22.35
CA PRO A 171 9.82 -11.46 22.16
C PRO A 171 10.53 -11.98 20.89
N ASN A 172 11.85 -12.11 20.97
CA ASN A 172 12.70 -12.50 19.82
C ASN A 172 12.25 -13.81 19.18
N GLU A 173 11.85 -14.82 19.98
CA GLU A 173 11.39 -16.12 19.46
C GLU A 173 10.16 -16.00 18.54
N ALA A 174 9.21 -15.13 18.90
CA ALA A 174 8.02 -14.90 18.08
C ALA A 174 8.33 -14.02 16.85
N LEU A 175 9.15 -12.98 17.01
CA LEU A 175 9.49 -12.03 15.94
C LEU A 175 10.44 -12.61 14.89
N GLU A 176 11.30 -13.55 15.28
CA GLU A 176 12.23 -14.24 14.38
C GLU A 176 11.62 -15.50 13.75
N CYS A 177 10.34 -15.78 14.03
CA CYS A 177 9.63 -16.89 13.44
C CYS A 177 9.52 -16.71 11.91
N ARG A 178 10.13 -17.63 11.15
CA ARG A 178 10.12 -17.61 9.68
C ARG A 178 8.97 -18.38 9.04
N ASP A 179 8.12 -19.00 9.87
CA ASP A 179 6.97 -19.74 9.39
C ASP A 179 5.82 -18.77 9.09
N MET A 180 5.56 -18.54 7.80
CA MET A 180 4.46 -17.68 7.33
C MET A 180 3.07 -18.23 7.65
N LYS A 181 2.96 -19.49 8.11
CA LYS A 181 1.71 -20.12 8.55
C LYS A 181 1.78 -20.57 10.01
N CYS A 182 2.54 -19.86 10.82
CA CYS A 182 2.73 -20.21 12.22
C CYS A 182 1.40 -20.27 13.00
N GLU A 183 1.04 -21.45 13.49
CA GLU A 183 -0.13 -21.69 14.36
C GLU A 183 0.25 -21.72 15.86
N ASN A 184 1.47 -21.32 16.23
CA ASN A 184 1.90 -21.29 17.62
C ASN A 184 1.16 -20.18 18.39
N GLU A 185 0.17 -20.56 19.20
CA GLU A 185 -0.58 -19.64 20.07
C GLU A 185 0.30 -18.85 21.04
N GLY A 186 1.45 -19.41 21.45
CA GLY A 186 2.45 -18.71 22.24
C GLY A 186 3.05 -17.52 21.50
N HIS A 187 3.40 -17.68 20.21
CA HIS A 187 3.93 -16.58 19.41
C HIS A 187 2.89 -15.48 19.21
N LYS A 188 1.65 -15.87 18.88
CA LYS A 188 0.54 -14.92 18.73
C LYS A 188 0.31 -14.11 20.02
N SER A 189 0.26 -14.79 21.16
CA SER A 189 0.10 -14.14 22.47
C SER A 189 1.27 -13.22 22.81
N GLN A 190 2.51 -13.62 22.52
CA GLN A 190 3.70 -12.79 22.77
C GLN A 190 3.71 -11.52 21.91
N ILE A 191 3.34 -11.62 20.63
CA ILE A 191 3.23 -10.46 19.73
C ILE A 191 2.13 -9.52 20.22
N LYS A 192 0.95 -10.05 20.56
CA LYS A 192 -0.15 -9.24 21.10
C LYS A 192 0.26 -8.51 22.38
N MET A 193 0.87 -9.23 23.34
CA MET A 193 1.37 -8.61 24.58
C MET A 193 2.44 -7.55 24.32
N PHE A 194 3.34 -7.79 23.36
CA PHE A 194 4.38 -6.84 23.01
C PHE A 194 3.78 -5.54 22.44
N TYR A 195 2.82 -5.66 21.51
CA TYR A 195 2.06 -4.53 20.98
C TYR A 195 1.35 -3.75 22.10
N GLU A 196 0.57 -4.43 22.95
CA GLU A 196 -0.13 -3.79 24.07
C GLU A 196 0.84 -3.05 25.01
N ASN A 197 2.02 -3.61 25.26
CA ASN A 197 3.02 -3.00 26.12
C ASN A 197 3.64 -1.75 25.50
N ILE A 198 3.86 -1.74 24.18
CA ILE A 198 4.28 -0.53 23.43
C ILE A 198 3.22 0.57 23.60
N CYS A 199 1.94 0.24 23.38
CA CYS A 199 0.85 1.20 23.55
C CYS A 199 0.80 1.74 25.00
N LYS A 200 0.91 0.87 26.00
CA LYS A 200 0.97 1.26 27.42
C LYS A 200 2.16 2.17 27.73
N CYS A 201 3.31 1.98 27.09
CA CYS A 201 4.46 2.88 27.25
C CYS A 201 4.14 4.30 26.78
N PHE A 202 3.52 4.47 25.61
CA PHE A 202 3.14 5.78 25.09
C PHE A 202 2.04 6.45 25.90
N VAL A 203 1.01 5.69 26.29
CA VAL A 203 -0.07 6.20 27.17
C VAL A 203 0.53 6.67 28.50
N LYS A 204 1.46 5.92 29.06
CA LYS A 204 2.13 6.31 30.30
C LYS A 204 2.99 7.57 30.13
N ALA A 205 3.79 7.66 29.07
CA ALA A 205 4.59 8.86 28.77
C ALA A 205 3.69 10.09 28.59
N SER A 206 2.53 9.91 27.94
CA SER A 206 1.54 10.97 27.77
C SER A 206 0.94 11.42 29.10
N ASN A 207 0.53 10.48 29.97
CA ASN A 207 0.00 10.80 31.30
C ASN A 207 1.03 11.54 32.16
N ASP A 208 2.28 11.09 32.15
CA ASP A 208 3.34 11.65 33.01
C ASP A 208 3.79 13.06 32.58
N VAL A 209 3.80 13.35 31.26
CA VAL A 209 4.33 14.62 30.72
C VAL A 209 3.21 15.60 30.34
N LEU A 210 2.14 15.08 29.75
CA LEU A 210 1.07 15.88 29.15
C LEU A 210 -0.18 15.97 30.04
N GLY A 211 -0.33 15.06 31.01
CA GLY A 211 -1.45 15.04 31.96
C GLY A 211 -2.79 14.64 31.34
N VAL A 212 -2.76 13.78 30.32
CA VAL A 212 -3.93 13.28 29.56
C VAL A 212 -4.01 11.76 29.60
#